data_AF-A0A8T5B6K6-F1
#
_entry.id   AF-A0A8T5B6K6-F1
#
_cell.length_a   1.000
_cell.length_b   1.000
_cell.length_c   1.000
_cell.angle_alpha   90.00
_cell.angle_beta   90.00
_cell.angle_gamma   90.00
#
_symmetry.space_group_name_H-M   'P 1'
#
loop_
_entity.id
_entity.type
_entity.pdbx_description
1 polymer ?
#
loop_
_entity_poly.entity_id
_entity_poly.type
_entity_poly.pdbx_seq_one_letter_code
_entity_poly.pdbx_strand_id
1 'polypeptide(L)'
;MMDDRVLGAGILVGSIVGIGVYFWLVFLSPWAQLVIQASAFVAVAAILLIMAWIGYTLATTPPPKPIEEIEKELEGLGEAEAEEKGEVEGEEKKEE
;
A
#
# COMPACT_ATOMS: atom_id res chain seq x y z
N MET A 1 10.60 -24.23 5.96
CA MET A 1 10.93 -23.00 5.21
C MET A 1 10.44 -23.21 3.80
N MET A 2 9.51 -22.39 3.31
CA MET A 2 9.04 -22.51 1.93
C MET A 2 10.19 -22.07 1.03
N ASP A 3 10.58 -22.87 0.05
CA ASP A 3 11.65 -22.48 -0.86
C ASP A 3 11.21 -21.25 -1.66
N ASP A 4 11.89 -20.12 -1.48
CA ASP A 4 11.62 -18.87 -2.21
C ASP A 4 11.62 -19.07 -3.74
N ARG A 5 12.32 -20.11 -4.20
CA ARG A 5 12.35 -20.57 -5.60
C ARG A 5 11.01 -21.09 -6.09
N VAL A 6 10.25 -21.80 -5.25
CA VAL A 6 8.92 -22.31 -5.60
C VAL A 6 7.93 -21.16 -5.67
N LEU A 7 8.02 -20.21 -4.74
CA LEU A 7 7.19 -19.00 -4.75
C LEU A 7 7.46 -18.17 -6.02
N GLY A 8 8.75 -17.94 -6.33
CA GLY A 8 9.16 -17.22 -7.53
C GLY A 8 8.75 -17.91 -8.83
N ALA A 9 8.91 -19.23 -8.92
CA ALA A 9 8.48 -20.00 -10.08
C ALA A 9 6.95 -19.97 -10.25
N GLY A 10 6.19 -20.06 -9.15
CA GLY A 10 4.74 -19.96 -9.18
C GLY A 10 4.25 -18.61 -9.70
N ILE A 11 4.85 -17.51 -9.23
CA ILE A 11 4.53 -16.16 -9.70
C ILE A 11 4.88 -16.00 -11.18
N LEU A 12 6.03 -16.52 -11.63
CA LEU A 12 6.48 -16.42 -13.02
C LEU A 12 5.54 -17.18 -13.97
N VAL A 13 5.20 -18.43 -13.63
CA VAL A 13 4.26 -19.23 -14.44
C VAL A 13 2.88 -18.60 -14.43
N GLY A 14 2.39 -18.18 -13.26
CA GLY A 14 1.10 -17.50 -13.15
C GLY A 14 1.03 -16.22 -13.98
N SER A 15 2.11 -15.44 -14.02
CA SER A 15 2.21 -14.21 -14.82
C SER A 15 2.19 -14.51 -16.31
N ILE A 16 2.96 -15.50 -16.78
CA ILE A 16 2.98 -15.90 -18.19
C ILE A 16 1.59 -16.39 -18.64
N VAL A 17 0.93 -17.21 -17.81
CA VAL A 17 -0.43 -17.69 -18.08
C VAL A 17 -1.41 -16.52 -18.10
N GLY A 18 -1.33 -15.61 -17.13
CA GLY A 18 -2.18 -14.42 -17.08
C GLY A 18 -2.03 -13.53 -18.33
N ILE A 19 -0.80 -13.30 -18.80
CA ILE A 19 -0.52 -12.55 -20.03
C ILE A 19 -1.14 -13.26 -21.24
N GLY A 20 -0.96 -14.57 -21.36
CA GLY A 20 -1.52 -15.36 -22.46
C GLY A 20 -3.06 -15.30 -22.50
N VAL A 21 -3.71 -15.43 -21.35
CA VAL A 21 -5.17 -15.35 -21.23
C VAL A 21 -5.68 -13.94 -21.56
N TYR A 22 -5.02 -12.90 -21.05
CA TYR A 22 -5.39 -11.51 -21.36
C TYR A 22 -5.23 -11.21 -22.85
N PHE A 23 -4.11 -11.62 -23.46
CA PHE A 23 -3.88 -11.47 -24.89
C PHE A 23 -4.99 -12.16 -25.71
N TRP A 24 -5.33 -13.40 -25.34
CA TRP A 24 -6.42 -14.13 -26.00
C TRP A 24 -7.77 -13.40 -25.89
N LEU A 25 -8.10 -12.91 -24.70
CA LEU A 25 -9.34 -12.16 -24.42
C LEU A 25 -9.42 -10.81 -25.15
N VAL A 26 -8.28 -10.18 -25.45
CA VAL A 26 -8.25 -8.88 -26.13
C VAL A 26 -8.22 -9.03 -27.66
N PHE A 27 -7.52 -10.02 -28.19
CA PHE A 27 -7.29 -10.12 -29.64
C PHE A 27 -8.14 -11.16 -30.37
N LEU A 28 -8.50 -12.27 -29.72
CA LEU A 28 -9.18 -13.40 -30.36
C LEU A 28 -10.62 -13.61 -29.89
N SER A 29 -11.05 -12.87 -28.87
CA SER A 29 -12.36 -13.03 -28.24
C SER A 29 -13.37 -11.99 -28.72
N PRO A 30 -14.65 -12.35 -28.90
CA PRO A 30 -15.75 -11.39 -29.14
C PRO A 30 -15.94 -10.38 -28.00
N TRP A 31 -15.41 -10.70 -26.81
CA TRP A 31 -15.53 -9.88 -25.60
C TRP A 31 -14.43 -8.81 -25.50
N ALA A 32 -13.55 -8.70 -26.50
CA ALA A 32 -12.43 -7.77 -26.52
C ALA A 32 -12.82 -6.34 -26.13
N GLN A 33 -13.92 -5.83 -26.68
CA GLN A 33 -14.38 -4.48 -26.40
C GLN A 33 -14.77 -4.28 -24.93
N LEU A 34 -15.45 -5.27 -24.33
CA LEU A 34 -15.80 -5.24 -22.90
C LEU A 34 -14.57 -5.36 -22.02
N VAL A 35 -13.59 -6.20 -22.39
CA VAL A 35 -12.35 -6.38 -21.63
C VAL A 35 -11.51 -5.10 -21.63
N ILE A 36 -11.36 -4.45 -22.78
CA ILE A 36 -10.63 -3.17 -22.88
C ILE A 36 -11.37 -2.06 -22.11
N GLN A 37 -12.69 -1.98 -22.23
CA GLN A 37 -13.48 -0.99 -21.49
C GLN A 37 -13.35 -1.20 -19.97
N ALA A 38 -13.43 -2.45 -19.51
CA ALA A 38 -13.30 -2.79 -18.11
C ALA A 38 -11.89 -2.48 -17.57
N SER A 39 -10.82 -2.86 -18.29
CA SER A 39 -9.45 -2.58 -17.85
C SER A 39 -9.13 -1.08 -17.84
N ALA A 40 -9.58 -0.34 -18.85
CA ALA A 40 -9.47 1.12 -18.89
C ALA A 40 -10.27 1.78 -17.76
N PHE A 41 -11.49 1.30 -17.49
CA PHE A 41 -12.30 1.79 -16.37
C PHE A 41 -11.61 1.54 -15.04
N VAL A 42 -11.07 0.34 -14.79
CA VAL A 42 -10.34 0.03 -13.54
C VAL A 42 -9.12 0.94 -13.37
N ALA A 43 -8.37 1.19 -14.44
CA ALA A 43 -7.23 2.10 -14.40
C ALA A 43 -7.63 3.52 -14.01
N VAL A 44 -8.69 4.07 -14.62
CA VAL A 44 -9.21 5.40 -14.30
C VAL A 44 -9.83 5.44 -12.90
N ALA A 45 -10.61 4.42 -12.54
CA ALA A 45 -11.23 4.30 -11.23
C ALA A 45 -10.20 4.25 -10.11
N ALA A 46 -9.08 3.55 -10.28
CA ALA A 46 -8.00 3.54 -9.31
C ALA A 46 -7.44 4.96 -9.05
N ILE A 47 -7.20 5.73 -10.12
CA ILE A 47 -6.72 7.12 -10.00
C ILE A 47 -7.76 8.00 -9.30
N LEU A 48 -9.02 7.92 -9.73
CA LEU A 48 -10.10 8.70 -9.15
C LEU A 48 -10.39 8.32 -7.70
N LEU A 49 -10.22 7.06 -7.32
CA LEU A 49 -10.38 6.59 -5.94
C LEU A 49 -9.29 7.19 -5.05
N ILE A 50 -8.03 7.22 -5.52
CA ILE A 50 -6.94 7.91 -4.80
C ILE A 50 -7.26 9.39 -4.64
N MET A 51 -7.71 10.06 -5.72
CA MET A 51 -8.05 11.49 -5.68
C MET A 51 -9.23 11.79 -4.76
N ALA A 52 -10.25 10.94 -4.79
CA ALA A 52 -11.41 11.02 -3.90
C ALA A 52 -11.00 10.79 -2.44
N TRP A 53 -10.08 9.85 -2.18
CA TRP A 53 -9.56 9.61 -0.84
C TRP A 53 -8.80 10.82 -0.30
N ILE A 54 -7.92 11.44 -1.11
CA ILE A 54 -7.21 12.66 -0.73
C ILE A 54 -8.18 13.81 -0.50
N GLY A 55 -9.16 13.99 -1.39
CA GLY A 55 -10.21 14.99 -1.22
C GLY A 55 -11.03 14.76 0.04
N TYR A 56 -11.32 13.50 0.37
CA TYR A 56 -12.00 13.12 1.60
C TYR A 56 -11.17 13.46 2.84
N THR A 57 -9.86 13.16 2.86
CA THR A 57 -9.01 13.53 4.00
C THR A 57 -8.92 15.05 4.15
N LEU A 58 -8.77 15.81 3.06
CA LEU A 58 -8.73 17.28 3.14
C LEU A 58 -10.05 17.90 3.60
N ALA A 59 -11.19 17.36 3.17
CA ALA A 59 -12.50 17.84 3.59
C ALA A 59 -12.81 17.49 5.06
N THR A 60 -12.23 16.42 5.58
CA THR A 60 -12.45 15.93 6.95
C THR A 60 -11.36 16.36 7.93
N THR A 61 -10.24 16.90 7.45
CA THR A 61 -9.23 17.52 8.32
C THR A 61 -9.66 18.95 8.68
N PRO A 62 -9.98 19.24 9.96
CA PRO A 62 -10.14 20.61 10.41
C PRO A 62 -8.82 21.38 10.18
N PRO A 63 -8.90 22.70 9.93
CA PRO A 63 -7.77 23.52 9.55
C PRO A 63 -6.59 23.29 10.51
N PRO A 64 -5.37 23.16 9.96
CA PRO A 64 -4.17 22.81 10.71
C PRO A 64 -4.08 23.70 11.94
N LYS A 65 -4.02 23.07 13.12
CA LYS A 65 -3.79 23.76 14.39
C LYS A 65 -2.45 24.51 14.31
N PRO A 66 -2.29 25.66 15.02
CA PRO A 66 -1.05 26.41 15.03
C PRO A 66 0.15 25.51 15.31
N ILE A 67 1.23 25.71 14.55
CA ILE A 67 2.44 24.86 14.52
C ILE A 67 3.06 24.64 15.91
N GLU A 68 2.86 25.58 16.83
CA GLU A 68 3.37 25.54 18.21
C GLU A 68 2.81 24.38 19.07
N GLU A 69 1.55 23.95 18.85
CA GLU A 69 1.00 22.80 19.59
C GLU A 69 1.48 21.46 19.01
N ILE A 70 1.77 21.43 17.70
CA ILE A 70 2.23 20.23 16.99
C ILE A 70 3.68 19.93 17.34
N GLU A 71 4.57 20.94 17.42
CA GLU A 71 5.96 20.73 17.87
C GLU A 71 6.01 20.14 19.28
N LYS A 72 5.17 20.64 20.19
CA LYS A 72 5.15 20.20 21.59
C LYS A 72 4.60 18.77 21.76
N GLU A 73 3.63 18.36 20.95
CA GLU A 73 3.15 16.96 20.92
C GLU A 73 4.18 16.03 20.25
N LEU A 74 4.90 16.49 19.22
CA LEU A 74 5.93 15.69 18.53
C LEU A 74 7.17 15.46 19.41
N GLU A 75 7.60 16.48 20.15
CA GLU A 75 8.67 16.38 21.14
C GLU A 75 8.29 15.39 22.25
N GLY A 76 7.08 15.48 22.78
CA GLY A 76 6.61 14.56 23.83
C GLY A 76 6.47 13.10 23.36
N LEU A 77 6.07 12.87 22.11
CA LEU A 77 6.01 11.51 21.53
C LEU A 77 7.40 10.95 21.22
N GLY A 78 8.33 11.79 20.74
CA GLY A 78 9.71 11.39 20.49
C GLY A 78 10.48 11.04 21.76
N GLU A 79 10.21 11.76 22.86
CA GLU A 79 10.76 11.44 24.19
C GLU A 79 10.18 10.13 24.74
N ALA A 80 8.87 9.90 24.60
CA ALA A 80 8.23 8.67 25.05
C ALA A 80 8.69 7.43 24.26
N GLU A 81 8.85 7.54 22.93
CA GLU A 81 9.39 6.44 22.10
C GLU A 81 10.88 6.16 22.39
N ALA A 82 11.64 7.17 22.80
CA ALA A 82 13.04 7.02 23.18
C ALA A 82 13.20 6.36 24.56
N GLU A 83 12.34 6.68 25.53
CA GLU A 83 12.28 5.99 26.83
C GLU A 83 11.84 4.53 26.67
N GLU A 84 10.78 4.26 25.88
CA GLU A 84 10.28 2.90 25.68
C GLU A 84 11.34 2.01 24.99
N LYS A 85 12.03 2.52 23.98
CA LYS A 85 13.14 1.78 23.33
C LYS A 85 14.34 1.59 24.26
N GLY A 86 14.64 2.57 25.11
CA GLY A 86 15.73 2.48 26.08
C GLY A 86 15.46 1.47 27.19
N GLU A 87 14.20 1.37 27.66
CA GLU A 87 13.80 0.36 28.64
C GLU A 87 13.80 -1.05 28.05
N VAL A 88 13.27 -1.23 26.83
CA VAL A 88 13.26 -2.55 26.16
C VAL A 88 14.69 -3.05 25.88
N GLU A 89 15.59 -2.18 25.41
CA GLU A 89 16.99 -2.55 25.15
C GLU A 89 17.78 -2.76 26.47
N GLY A 90 17.38 -2.09 27.55
CA GLY A 90 17.94 -2.25 28.89
C GLY A 90 17.51 -3.54 29.59
N GLU A 91 16.28 -4.00 29.38
CA GLU A 91 15.78 -5.28 29.89
C GLU A 91 16.36 -6.47 29.12
N GLU A 92 16.45 -6.42 27.78
CA GLU A 92 17.06 -7.49 26.97
C GLU A 92 18.53 -7.75 27.34
N LYS A 93 19.29 -6.71 27.71
CA LYS A 93 20.70 -6.84 28.13
C LYS A 93 20.91 -7.37 29.55
N LYS A 94 19.85 -7.45 30.35
CA LYS A 94 19.93 -7.88 31.76
C LYS A 94 19.49 -9.33 31.96
N GLU A 95 18.82 -9.92 30.96
CA GLU A 95 18.43 -11.33 30.93
C GLU A 95 19.43 -12.25 30.19
N GLU A 96 20.44 -11.69 29.50
CA GLU A 96 21.57 -12.43 28.88
C GLU A 96 22.81 -12.48 29.80
#